data_AF-A0A2P9CYF3-F1
#
_entry.id   AF-A0A2P9CYF3-F1
#
_cell.length_a   1.000
_cell.length_b   1.000
_cell.length_c   1.000
_cell.angle_alpha   90.00
_cell.angle_beta   90.00
_cell.angle_gamma   90.00
#
_symmetry.space_group_name_H-M   'P 1'
#
loop_
_entity.id
_entity.type
_entity.pdbx_description
1 polymer ?
#
loop_
_entity_poly.entity_id
_entity_poly.type
_entity_poly.pdbx_seq_one_letter_code
_entity_poly.pdbx_strand_id
1 'polypeptide(L)'
;MIDSFQIRDFNKFPFSSNEQKIIEHFTNEQNDKFNDNLSQLQIPQELKKNIITNNVHDEKVMLTYNNMKEKCNHIERDTITKEISIERLLHKIRNLENEKKFLLRFLENKKNIELEYKKALETKAAYVNSENKKSQFYENEWLNMKSLEYSLINSGKEPLRQSLEMLYDGSNINKLGGLTRNQEMFIIKLIEDHRNLNKERSIISKKYNEAVDANFQLYQQNEMLKAQNISLLEKNKDLVNEELDKKLKALNSSLIYVQKENIQLQDVLDQYSKLIKNIKDCPDMKAVNDELNKFANYLSI
;
A
#
# COMPACT_ATOMS: atom_id res chain seq x y z
N MET A 1 22.10 -40.50 19.44
CA MET A 1 23.14 -39.73 18.75
C MET A 1 22.59 -39.42 17.37
N ILE A 2 22.22 -38.16 17.13
CA ILE A 2 21.66 -37.71 15.86
C ILE A 2 22.80 -36.97 15.17
N ASP A 3 23.29 -37.52 14.06
CA ASP A 3 24.29 -36.86 13.22
C ASP A 3 23.64 -35.65 12.55
N SER A 4 24.28 -34.50 12.74
CA SER A 4 23.87 -33.21 12.19
C SER A 4 24.22 -33.12 10.71
N PHE A 5 23.20 -33.22 9.85
CA PHE A 5 23.34 -32.86 8.44
C PHE A 5 23.52 -31.33 8.32
N GLN A 6 24.69 -30.91 7.83
CA GLN A 6 25.01 -29.50 7.59
C GLN A 6 24.41 -29.00 6.27
N ILE A 7 23.71 -27.87 6.33
CA ILE A 7 23.02 -27.18 5.24
C ILE A 7 24.02 -26.46 4.32
N ARG A 8 24.94 -27.18 3.67
CA ARG A 8 25.88 -26.57 2.70
C ARG A 8 25.88 -27.19 1.30
N ASP A 9 25.10 -28.24 1.06
CA ASP A 9 25.14 -28.96 -0.23
C ASP A 9 24.04 -28.60 -1.23
N PHE A 10 23.16 -27.63 -0.93
CA PHE A 10 22.04 -27.27 -1.83
C PHE A 10 22.39 -26.35 -3.02
N ASN A 11 23.63 -25.82 -3.11
CA ASN A 11 24.01 -24.85 -4.15
C ASN A 11 24.65 -25.47 -5.41
N LYS A 12 24.42 -26.76 -5.69
CA LYS A 12 24.90 -27.39 -6.93
C LYS A 12 23.78 -28.10 -7.69
N PHE A 13 22.78 -27.34 -8.12
CA PHE A 13 21.96 -27.75 -9.26
C PHE A 13 22.55 -27.12 -10.53
N PRO A 14 23.09 -27.91 -11.48
CA PRO A 14 23.54 -27.37 -12.75
C PRO A 14 22.28 -27.07 -13.57
N PHE A 15 21.89 -25.79 -13.65
CA PHE A 15 20.87 -25.36 -14.60
C PHE A 15 21.28 -25.80 -16.00
N SER A 16 20.39 -26.49 -16.70
CA SER A 16 20.67 -26.90 -18.07
C SER A 16 20.74 -25.65 -18.95
N SER A 17 21.64 -25.64 -19.93
CA SER A 17 21.88 -24.53 -20.87
C SER A 17 20.65 -24.10 -21.69
N ASN A 18 19.52 -24.81 -21.57
CA ASN A 18 18.23 -24.40 -22.14
C ASN A 18 17.41 -23.51 -21.20
N GLU A 19 17.51 -23.67 -19.88
CA GLU A 19 16.75 -22.87 -18.91
C GLU A 19 17.28 -21.43 -18.84
N GLN A 20 18.60 -21.25 -18.99
CA GLN A 20 19.21 -19.91 -19.08
C GLN A 20 18.75 -19.14 -20.32
N LYS A 21 18.58 -19.81 -21.47
CA LYS A 21 18.09 -19.18 -22.71
C LYS A 21 16.63 -18.75 -22.61
N ILE A 22 15.80 -19.48 -21.86
CA ILE A 22 14.40 -19.13 -21.63
C ILE A 22 14.30 -17.88 -20.75
N ILE A 23 15.11 -17.81 -19.67
CA ILE A 23 15.14 -16.65 -18.78
C ILE A 23 15.64 -15.39 -19.52
N GLU A 24 16.65 -15.54 -20.40
CA GLU A 24 17.20 -14.45 -21.21
C GLU A 24 16.21 -13.91 -22.25
N HIS A 25 15.41 -14.79 -22.87
CA HIS A 25 14.34 -14.38 -23.79
C HIS A 25 13.21 -13.61 -23.09
N PHE A 26 12.81 -14.06 -21.89
CA PHE A 26 11.76 -13.40 -21.11
C PHE A 26 12.19 -12.06 -20.51
N THR A 27 13.46 -11.90 -20.17
CA THR A 27 13.99 -10.64 -19.62
C THR A 27 14.17 -9.57 -20.70
N ASN A 28 14.52 -9.95 -21.93
CA ASN A 28 14.67 -8.99 -23.03
C ASN A 28 13.33 -8.50 -23.61
N GLU A 29 12.31 -9.36 -23.75
CA GLU A 29 11.00 -8.93 -24.29
C GLU A 29 10.18 -8.04 -23.33
N GLN A 30 10.43 -8.11 -22.02
CA GLN A 30 9.73 -7.30 -21.01
C GLN A 30 10.30 -5.88 -20.90
N ASN A 31 11.60 -5.68 -21.15
CA ASN A 31 12.24 -4.36 -21.04
C ASN A 31 11.85 -3.42 -22.19
N ASP A 32 11.63 -3.95 -23.41
CA ASP A 32 11.23 -3.14 -24.56
C ASP A 32 9.76 -2.66 -24.44
N LYS A 33 8.86 -3.49 -23.89
CA LYS A 33 7.45 -3.12 -23.66
C LYS A 33 7.22 -2.18 -22.48
N PHE A 34 8.16 -2.08 -21.55
CA PHE A 34 8.03 -1.20 -20.38
C PHE A 34 8.35 0.27 -20.71
N ASN A 35 9.24 0.52 -21.68
CA ASN A 35 9.60 1.88 -22.08
C ASN A 35 8.53 2.56 -22.95
N ASP A 36 7.84 1.81 -23.82
CA ASP A 36 6.79 2.36 -24.70
C ASP A 36 5.50 2.74 -23.94
N ASN A 37 5.24 2.11 -22.79
CA ASN A 37 4.04 2.38 -22.00
C ASN A 37 4.19 3.56 -21.01
N LEU A 38 5.42 4.03 -20.73
CA LEU A 38 5.64 5.18 -19.85
C LEU A 38 5.34 6.53 -20.52
N SER A 39 5.39 6.59 -21.85
CA SER A 39 5.16 7.83 -22.62
C SER A 39 3.68 8.12 -22.91
N GLN A 40 2.77 7.19 -22.62
CA GLN A 40 1.31 7.34 -22.87
C GLN A 40 0.47 7.64 -21.62
N LEU A 41 1.06 7.65 -20.41
CA LEU A 41 0.36 8.02 -19.18
C LEU A 41 0.27 9.55 -19.02
N GLN A 42 -0.54 10.20 -19.86
CA GLN A 42 -1.07 11.52 -19.57
C GLN A 42 -2.11 11.41 -18.45
N ILE A 43 -1.80 12.06 -17.33
CA ILE A 43 -2.66 12.18 -16.15
C ILE A 43 -4.01 12.82 -16.56
N PRO A 44 -5.16 12.19 -16.26
CA PRO A 44 -6.48 12.79 -16.50
C PRO A 44 -6.63 14.11 -15.72
N GLN A 45 -7.04 15.17 -16.41
CA GLN A 45 -7.14 16.54 -15.90
C GLN A 45 -8.22 16.78 -14.81
N GLU A 46 -8.93 15.76 -14.34
CA GLU A 46 -10.08 15.91 -13.45
C GLU A 46 -9.75 15.97 -11.95
N LEU A 47 -8.50 15.73 -11.53
CA LEU A 47 -8.09 15.82 -10.12
C LEU A 47 -7.65 17.23 -9.66
N LYS A 48 -7.66 18.25 -10.53
CA LYS A 48 -7.18 19.61 -10.20
C LYS A 48 -8.19 20.52 -9.50
N LYS A 49 -9.44 20.11 -9.27
CA LYS A 49 -10.48 21.01 -8.71
C LYS A 49 -10.68 20.97 -7.19
N ASN A 50 -10.00 20.10 -6.45
CA ASN A 50 -10.18 19.97 -4.99
C ASN A 50 -8.94 20.31 -4.16
N ILE A 51 -8.08 21.21 -4.65
CA ILE A 51 -7.07 21.85 -3.79
C ILE A 51 -7.72 23.11 -3.21
N ILE A 52 -8.46 22.95 -2.11
CA ILE A 52 -8.76 24.06 -1.22
C ILE A 52 -7.44 24.45 -0.58
N THR A 53 -6.89 25.56 -1.04
CA THR A 53 -5.72 26.24 -0.46
C THR A 53 -6.06 26.64 0.98
N ASN A 54 -5.59 25.87 1.95
CA ASN A 54 -5.42 26.36 3.32
C ASN A 54 -4.29 27.38 3.30
N ASN A 55 -4.62 28.64 2.99
CA ASN A 55 -3.76 29.77 3.29
C ASN A 55 -3.73 29.94 4.81
N VAL A 56 -2.76 29.31 5.46
CA VAL A 56 -2.31 29.76 6.78
C VAL A 56 -1.51 31.02 6.53
N HIS A 57 -2.22 32.14 6.44
CA HIS A 57 -1.60 33.46 6.56
C HIS A 57 -1.57 33.78 8.04
N ASP A 58 -0.35 33.86 8.59
CA ASP A 58 -0.09 34.51 9.86
C ASP A 58 -0.66 35.94 9.81
N GLU A 59 -1.90 36.11 10.27
CA GLU A 59 -2.41 37.42 10.67
C GLU A 59 -1.69 37.81 11.96
N LYS A 60 -0.50 38.40 11.74
CA LYS A 60 0.14 39.37 12.59
C LYS A 60 -0.96 40.30 13.13
N VAL A 61 -1.34 40.12 14.40
CA VAL A 61 -2.29 40.98 15.11
C VAL A 61 -1.71 42.40 15.13
N MET A 62 -2.03 43.18 14.12
CA MET A 62 -1.84 44.62 14.12
C MET A 62 -2.88 45.18 15.08
N LEU A 63 -2.42 45.55 16.28
CA LEU A 63 -3.13 46.43 17.19
C LEU A 63 -3.27 47.81 16.54
N THR A 64 -4.24 47.99 15.65
CA THR A 64 -4.71 49.33 15.25
C THR A 64 -5.58 49.89 16.36
N TYR A 65 -4.93 50.44 17.38
CA TYR A 65 -5.48 51.53 18.16
C TYR A 65 -5.48 52.77 17.24
N ASN A 66 -6.66 53.34 17.00
CA ASN A 66 -6.96 54.73 16.59
C ASN A 66 -7.89 54.83 15.38
N ASN A 67 -9.17 55.13 15.65
CA ASN A 67 -9.77 56.43 15.29
C ASN A 67 -11.26 56.46 15.66
N MET A 68 -11.56 56.92 16.87
CA MET A 68 -12.85 57.53 17.19
C MET A 68 -12.55 58.70 18.13
N LYS A 69 -12.22 59.86 17.56
CA LYS A 69 -12.31 61.13 18.28
C LYS A 69 -13.53 61.89 17.79
N GLU A 70 -14.50 61.97 18.70
CA GLU A 70 -15.46 63.06 18.93
C GLU A 70 -16.52 63.38 17.87
N LYS A 71 -17.76 62.97 18.18
CA LYS A 71 -18.86 63.94 18.38
C LYS A 71 -19.59 63.61 19.68
N CYS A 72 -19.65 64.60 20.57
CA CYS A 72 -20.37 64.63 21.84
C CYS A 72 -21.83 64.14 21.71
N ASN A 73 -22.27 63.34 22.67
CA ASN A 73 -23.33 63.73 23.59
C ASN A 73 -23.33 62.83 24.84
N HIS A 74 -23.61 63.45 25.98
CA HIS A 74 -23.61 62.85 27.31
C HIS A 74 -24.49 61.60 27.39
N ILE A 75 -23.87 60.43 27.48
CA ILE A 75 -24.51 59.22 28.00
C ILE A 75 -23.50 58.52 28.91
N GLU A 76 -24.01 58.12 30.07
CA GLU A 76 -23.38 57.48 31.22
C GLU A 76 -22.16 56.60 30.87
N ARG A 77 -21.00 56.90 31.48
CA ARG A 77 -19.75 56.15 31.23
C ARG A 77 -19.83 54.69 31.68
N ASP A 78 -20.75 54.31 32.56
CA ASP A 78 -20.84 52.96 33.10
C ASP A 78 -21.48 51.94 32.15
N THR A 79 -22.31 52.38 31.20
CA THR A 79 -22.96 51.51 30.20
C THR A 79 -22.04 51.17 29.04
N ILE A 80 -21.22 52.13 28.56
CA ILE A 80 -20.29 51.92 27.44
C ILE A 80 -19.18 50.91 27.78
N THR A 81 -18.62 50.97 29.00
CA THR A 81 -17.62 49.98 29.45
C THR A 81 -18.22 48.58 29.62
N LYS A 82 -19.49 48.47 30.04
CA LYS A 82 -20.20 47.19 30.12
C LYS A 82 -20.51 46.63 28.73
N GLU A 83 -20.89 47.47 27.78
CA GLU A 83 -21.11 47.09 26.37
C GLU A 83 -19.83 46.51 25.72
N ILE A 84 -18.69 47.20 25.86
CA ILE A 84 -17.40 46.72 25.35
C ILE A 84 -16.98 45.38 26.02
N SER A 85 -17.36 45.19 27.29
CA SER A 85 -17.12 43.94 28.02
C SER A 85 -17.99 42.78 27.50
N ILE A 86 -19.26 43.07 27.23
CA ILE A 86 -20.22 42.11 26.68
C ILE A 86 -19.85 41.72 25.26
N GLU A 87 -19.40 42.67 24.44
CA GLU A 87 -19.00 42.41 23.06
C GLU A 87 -17.74 41.52 22.98
N ARG A 88 -16.76 41.74 23.88
CA ARG A 88 -15.62 40.82 24.05
C ARG A 88 -16.05 39.42 24.46
N LEU A 89 -17.02 39.30 25.36
CA LEU A 89 -17.57 38.01 25.78
C LEU A 89 -18.30 37.30 24.63
N LEU A 90 -19.11 38.03 23.85
CA LEU A 90 -19.80 37.50 22.67
C LEU A 90 -18.81 37.02 21.60
N HIS A 91 -17.74 37.78 21.35
CA HIS A 91 -16.68 37.36 20.44
C HIS A 91 -15.99 36.07 20.92
N LYS A 92 -15.75 35.96 22.23
CA LYS A 92 -15.17 34.76 22.85
C LYS A 92 -16.11 33.55 22.77
N ILE A 93 -17.41 33.75 23.00
CA ILE A 93 -18.43 32.69 22.83
C ILE A 93 -18.45 32.20 21.38
N ARG A 94 -18.43 33.12 20.40
CA ARG A 94 -18.42 32.76 18.98
C ARG A 94 -17.17 31.97 18.59
N ASN A 95 -16.01 32.32 19.14
CA ASN A 95 -14.78 31.57 18.93
C ASN A 95 -14.84 30.17 19.56
N LEU A 96 -15.38 30.05 20.78
CA LEU A 96 -15.57 28.75 21.44
C LEU A 96 -16.60 27.86 20.71
N GLU A 97 -17.64 28.44 20.13
CA GLU A 97 -18.60 27.71 19.30
C GLU A 97 -17.96 27.17 18.01
N ASN A 98 -17.11 27.98 17.37
CA ASN A 98 -16.35 27.56 16.19
C ASN A 98 -15.36 26.43 16.54
N GLU A 99 -14.67 26.55 17.66
CA GLU A 99 -13.74 25.53 18.15
C GLU A 99 -14.46 24.22 18.49
N LYS A 100 -15.62 24.30 19.17
CA LYS A 100 -16.49 23.14 19.41
C LYS A 100 -16.90 22.46 18.10
N LYS A 101 -17.25 23.23 17.07
CA LYS A 101 -17.64 22.69 15.76
C LYS A 101 -16.46 21.98 15.06
N PHE A 102 -15.26 22.54 15.21
CA PHE A 102 -14.03 21.93 14.70
C PHE A 102 -13.72 20.61 15.43
N LEU A 103 -13.78 20.60 16.76
CA LEU A 103 -13.54 19.42 17.58
C LEU A 103 -14.55 18.29 17.31
N LEU A 104 -15.82 18.63 17.09
CA LEU A 104 -16.84 17.63 16.71
C LEU A 104 -16.52 16.98 15.36
N ARG A 105 -16.13 17.77 14.34
CA ARG A 105 -15.68 17.22 13.04
C ARG A 105 -14.45 16.36 13.18
N PHE A 106 -13.50 16.76 14.02
CA PHE A 106 -12.30 15.98 14.30
C PHE A 106 -12.63 14.62 14.94
N LEU A 107 -13.54 14.60 15.93
CA LEU A 107 -14.00 13.38 16.57
C LEU A 107 -14.72 12.45 15.58
N GLU A 108 -15.57 13.00 14.72
CA GLU A 108 -16.29 12.23 13.71
C GLU A 108 -15.33 11.61 12.69
N ASN A 109 -14.33 12.37 12.21
CA ASN A 109 -13.28 11.85 11.35
C ASN A 109 -12.47 10.74 12.03
N LYS A 110 -12.09 10.94 13.30
CA LYS A 110 -11.35 9.93 14.06
C LYS A 110 -12.16 8.63 14.20
N LYS A 111 -13.45 8.74 14.49
CA LYS A 111 -14.37 7.60 14.58
C LYS A 111 -14.49 6.84 13.25
N ASN A 112 -14.52 7.56 12.13
CA ASN A 112 -14.58 6.95 10.79
C ASN A 112 -13.30 6.19 10.46
N ILE A 113 -12.13 6.77 10.75
CA ILE A 113 -10.82 6.12 10.57
C ILE A 113 -10.72 4.86 11.43
N GLU A 114 -11.16 4.92 12.69
CA GLU A 114 -11.15 3.76 13.58
C GLU A 114 -12.07 2.64 13.08
N LEU A 115 -13.24 2.99 12.54
CA LEU A 115 -14.17 2.04 11.94
C LEU A 115 -13.58 1.35 10.70
N GLU A 116 -12.90 2.09 9.82
CA GLU A 116 -12.20 1.53 8.67
C GLU A 116 -11.07 0.61 9.10
N TYR A 117 -10.27 1.02 10.09
CA TYR A 117 -9.18 0.20 10.60
C TYR A 117 -9.69 -1.12 11.21
N LYS A 118 -10.80 -1.07 11.96
CA LYS A 118 -11.45 -2.26 12.50
C LYS A 118 -11.93 -3.20 11.40
N LYS A 119 -12.59 -2.69 10.36
CA LYS A 119 -13.01 -3.48 9.19
C LYS A 119 -11.82 -4.12 8.47
N ALA A 120 -10.72 -3.39 8.29
CA ALA A 120 -9.51 -3.91 7.65
C ALA A 120 -8.91 -5.07 8.46
N LEU A 121 -8.86 -4.93 9.80
CA LEU A 121 -8.39 -6.00 10.70
C LEU A 121 -9.30 -7.23 10.66
N GLU A 122 -10.62 -7.06 10.70
CA GLU A 122 -11.58 -8.17 10.59
C GLU A 122 -11.42 -8.92 9.26
N THR A 123 -11.22 -8.18 8.16
CA THR A 123 -11.02 -8.77 6.82
C THR A 123 -9.71 -9.56 6.77
N LYS A 124 -8.63 -9.03 7.34
CA LYS A 124 -7.34 -9.71 7.41
C LYS A 124 -7.40 -10.96 8.28
N ALA A 125 -8.10 -10.91 9.42
CA ALA A 125 -8.31 -12.06 10.28
C ALA A 125 -9.15 -13.15 9.60
N ALA A 126 -10.20 -12.77 8.85
CA ALA A 126 -11.00 -13.71 8.07
C ALA A 126 -10.19 -14.41 6.97
N TYR A 127 -9.30 -13.67 6.28
CA TYR A 127 -8.39 -14.21 5.29
C TYR A 127 -7.38 -15.20 5.89
N VAL A 128 -6.73 -14.84 7.00
CA VAL A 128 -5.79 -15.76 7.68
C VAL A 128 -6.51 -17.01 8.17
N ASN A 129 -7.75 -16.89 8.67
CA ASN A 129 -8.55 -18.04 9.07
C ASN A 129 -8.93 -18.94 7.89
N SER A 130 -9.21 -18.39 6.70
CA SER A 130 -9.52 -19.20 5.52
C SER A 130 -8.27 -19.89 4.96
N GLU A 131 -7.11 -19.23 4.98
CA GLU A 131 -5.82 -19.85 4.66
C GLU A 131 -5.49 -20.98 5.63
N ASN A 132 -5.67 -20.76 6.94
CA ASN A 132 -5.40 -21.80 7.94
C ASN A 132 -6.32 -23.03 7.76
N LYS A 133 -7.60 -22.81 7.44
CA LYS A 133 -8.53 -23.90 7.07
C LYS A 133 -8.09 -24.65 5.82
N LYS A 134 -7.55 -23.93 4.82
CA LYS A 134 -7.02 -24.52 3.59
C LYS A 134 -5.78 -25.36 3.86
N SER A 135 -4.87 -24.89 4.72
CA SER A 135 -3.70 -25.66 5.17
C SER A 135 -4.09 -26.92 5.95
N GLN A 136 -5.03 -26.81 6.90
CA GLN A 136 -5.55 -27.97 7.63
C GLN A 136 -6.24 -28.99 6.71
N PHE A 137 -6.95 -28.52 5.68
CA PHE A 137 -7.54 -29.42 4.67
C PHE A 137 -6.46 -30.22 3.93
N TYR A 138 -5.40 -29.56 3.43
CA TYR A 138 -4.32 -30.26 2.74
C TYR A 138 -3.52 -31.20 3.66
N GLU A 139 -3.31 -30.82 4.91
CA GLU A 139 -2.65 -31.68 5.90
C GLU A 139 -3.47 -32.95 6.19
N ASN A 140 -4.79 -32.81 6.35
CA ASN A 140 -5.69 -33.93 6.56
C ASN A 140 -5.82 -34.83 5.32
N GLU A 141 -5.89 -34.25 4.11
CA GLU A 141 -5.87 -35.04 2.87
C GLU A 141 -4.56 -35.81 2.72
N TRP A 142 -3.42 -35.20 3.03
CA TRP A 142 -2.12 -35.86 2.96
C TRP A 142 -2.01 -37.02 3.97
N LEU A 143 -2.50 -36.83 5.21
CA LEU A 143 -2.57 -37.89 6.21
C LEU A 143 -3.52 -39.02 5.78
N ASN A 144 -4.65 -38.69 5.16
CA ASN A 144 -5.59 -39.66 4.63
C ASN A 144 -4.98 -40.46 3.47
N MET A 145 -4.26 -39.80 2.55
CA MET A 145 -3.55 -40.48 1.46
C MET A 145 -2.48 -41.42 1.98
N LYS A 146 -1.69 -41.00 2.98
CA LYS A 146 -0.74 -41.91 3.64
C LYS A 146 -1.42 -43.09 4.31
N SER A 147 -2.54 -42.87 4.99
CA SER A 147 -3.31 -43.96 5.63
C SER A 147 -3.88 -44.94 4.61
N LEU A 148 -4.42 -44.44 3.50
CA LEU A 148 -4.90 -45.25 2.37
C LEU A 148 -3.76 -46.02 1.70
N GLU A 149 -2.60 -45.41 1.51
CA GLU A 149 -1.41 -46.08 0.97
C GLU A 149 -0.93 -47.21 1.89
N TYR A 150 -0.84 -46.97 3.20
CA TYR A 150 -0.53 -48.00 4.20
C TYR A 150 -1.60 -49.10 4.27
N SER A 151 -2.88 -48.74 4.16
CA SER A 151 -3.99 -49.69 4.14
C SER A 151 -3.98 -50.54 2.87
N LEU A 152 -3.71 -49.98 1.69
CA LEU A 152 -3.65 -50.73 0.43
C LEU A 152 -2.44 -51.67 0.37
N ILE A 153 -1.30 -51.28 0.95
CA ILE A 153 -0.10 -52.13 1.03
C ILE A 153 -0.35 -53.35 1.93
N ASN A 154 -1.17 -53.22 2.98
CA ASN A 154 -1.41 -54.28 3.97
C ASN A 154 -2.76 -55.02 3.83
N SER A 155 -3.78 -54.48 3.16
CA SER A 155 -5.15 -55.04 3.15
C SER A 155 -5.54 -55.80 1.87
N GLY A 156 -4.73 -55.79 0.81
CA GLY A 156 -5.12 -56.38 -0.46
C GLY A 156 -4.96 -57.90 -0.57
N LYS A 157 -4.08 -58.51 0.24
CA LYS A 157 -3.71 -59.93 0.09
C LYS A 157 -4.41 -60.84 1.10
N GLU A 158 -4.44 -60.47 2.39
CA GLU A 158 -5.02 -61.29 3.46
C GLU A 158 -6.54 -61.57 3.31
N PRO A 159 -7.41 -60.56 3.08
CA PRO A 159 -8.86 -60.76 3.03
C PRO A 159 -9.30 -61.55 1.80
N LEU A 160 -8.62 -61.32 0.67
CA LEU A 160 -8.87 -62.05 -0.57
C LEU A 160 -8.42 -63.52 -0.44
N ARG A 161 -7.30 -63.75 0.25
CA ARG A 161 -6.78 -65.09 0.54
C ARG A 161 -7.70 -65.86 1.48
N GLN A 162 -8.20 -65.23 2.56
CA GLN A 162 -9.20 -65.83 3.45
C GLN A 162 -10.53 -66.11 2.74
N SER A 163 -11.00 -65.19 1.88
CA SER A 163 -12.23 -65.38 1.12
C SER A 163 -12.10 -66.50 0.07
N LEU A 164 -10.94 -66.63 -0.57
CA LEU A 164 -10.62 -67.75 -1.46
C LEU A 164 -10.52 -69.06 -0.68
N GLU A 165 -9.85 -69.09 0.47
CA GLU A 165 -9.73 -70.27 1.33
C GLU A 165 -11.10 -70.79 1.79
N MET A 166 -12.01 -69.90 2.21
CA MET A 166 -13.41 -70.26 2.52
C MET A 166 -14.21 -70.80 1.32
N LEU A 167 -13.92 -70.35 0.10
CA LEU A 167 -14.59 -70.80 -1.13
C LEU A 167 -14.06 -72.17 -1.60
N TYR A 168 -12.81 -72.50 -1.32
CA TYR A 168 -12.14 -73.72 -1.77
C TYR A 168 -12.00 -74.82 -0.69
N ASP A 169 -12.22 -74.51 0.59
CA ASP A 169 -12.27 -75.50 1.68
C ASP A 169 -13.55 -76.36 1.67
N GLY A 170 -14.56 -75.94 0.91
CA GLY A 170 -15.78 -76.72 0.70
C GLY A 170 -15.60 -77.78 -0.40
N SER A 171 -15.81 -79.05 -0.06
CA SER A 171 -15.81 -80.24 -0.93
C SER A 171 -16.91 -80.26 -2.03
N ASN A 172 -17.28 -79.10 -2.57
CA ASN A 172 -18.21 -78.91 -3.69
C ASN A 172 -17.52 -78.60 -5.04
N ILE A 173 -16.19 -78.65 -5.12
CA ILE A 173 -15.43 -78.43 -6.37
C ILE A 173 -15.82 -79.47 -7.44
N ASN A 174 -16.32 -80.64 -7.03
CA ASN A 174 -16.73 -81.72 -7.93
C ASN A 174 -18.10 -81.51 -8.61
N LYS A 175 -18.83 -80.41 -8.32
CA LYS A 175 -20.12 -80.09 -8.95
C LYS A 175 -20.05 -79.00 -10.03
N LEU A 176 -18.92 -78.32 -10.18
CA LEU A 176 -18.69 -77.42 -11.31
C LEU A 176 -18.16 -78.26 -12.47
N GLY A 177 -19.02 -78.57 -13.44
CA GLY A 177 -18.57 -79.15 -14.71
C GLY A 177 -17.49 -78.27 -15.35
N GLY A 178 -16.63 -78.87 -16.19
CA GLY A 178 -15.54 -78.16 -16.85
C GLY A 178 -16.02 -76.90 -17.58
N LEU A 179 -15.24 -75.82 -17.49
CA LEU A 179 -15.53 -74.56 -18.17
C LEU A 179 -15.74 -74.81 -19.66
N THR A 180 -16.76 -74.19 -20.24
CA THR A 180 -16.91 -74.21 -21.71
C THR A 180 -15.84 -73.31 -22.33
N ARG A 181 -15.34 -73.67 -23.52
CA ARG A 181 -14.28 -72.92 -24.23
C ARG A 181 -14.55 -71.40 -24.36
N ASN A 182 -15.82 -71.01 -24.46
CA ASN A 182 -16.22 -69.60 -24.49
C ASN A 182 -16.04 -68.89 -23.14
N GLN A 183 -16.31 -69.59 -22.03
CA GLN A 183 -16.09 -69.08 -20.68
C GLN A 183 -14.59 -68.95 -20.39
N GLU A 184 -13.77 -69.91 -20.80
CA GLU A 184 -12.32 -69.84 -20.70
C GLU A 184 -11.75 -68.65 -21.48
N MET A 185 -12.20 -68.47 -22.72
CA MET A 185 -11.79 -67.34 -23.57
C MET A 185 -12.18 -65.99 -22.97
N PHE A 186 -13.38 -65.90 -22.38
CA PHE A 186 -13.85 -64.69 -21.70
C PHE A 186 -13.01 -64.39 -20.45
N ILE A 187 -12.71 -65.41 -19.64
CA ILE A 187 -11.85 -65.27 -18.44
C ILE A 187 -10.45 -64.82 -18.83
N ILE A 188 -9.84 -65.40 -19.89
CA ILE A 188 -8.52 -64.99 -20.38
C ILE A 188 -8.54 -63.51 -20.80
N LYS A 189 -9.56 -63.09 -21.55
CA LYS A 189 -9.69 -61.69 -21.98
C LYS A 189 -9.85 -60.74 -20.79
N LEU A 190 -10.64 -61.13 -19.77
CA LEU A 190 -10.83 -60.35 -18.55
C LEU A 190 -9.52 -60.20 -17.77
N ILE A 191 -8.71 -61.26 -17.69
CA ILE A 191 -7.39 -61.23 -17.04
C ILE A 191 -6.44 -60.29 -17.80
N GLU A 192 -6.45 -60.32 -19.13
CA GLU A 192 -5.67 -59.42 -19.97
C GLU A 192 -6.05 -57.95 -19.76
N ASP A 193 -7.35 -57.65 -19.78
CA ASP A 193 -7.89 -56.31 -19.54
C ASP A 193 -7.52 -55.79 -18.14
N HIS A 194 -7.62 -56.64 -17.11
CA HIS A 194 -7.17 -56.30 -15.75
C HIS A 194 -5.67 -56.00 -15.66
N ARG A 195 -4.83 -56.73 -16.41
CA ARG A 195 -3.39 -56.44 -16.48
C ARG A 195 -3.12 -55.09 -17.14
N ASN A 196 -3.86 -54.76 -18.19
CA ASN A 196 -3.74 -53.46 -18.87
C ASN A 196 -4.19 -52.32 -17.97
N LEU A 197 -5.33 -52.45 -17.29
CA LEU A 197 -5.81 -51.46 -16.32
C LEU A 197 -4.82 -51.22 -15.18
N ASN A 198 -4.17 -52.27 -14.66
CA ASN A 198 -3.14 -52.12 -13.63
C ASN A 198 -1.90 -51.36 -14.15
N LYS A 199 -1.50 -51.56 -15.42
CA LYS A 199 -0.40 -50.79 -16.03
C LYS A 199 -0.79 -49.33 -16.20
N GLU A 200 -1.99 -49.04 -16.70
CA GLU A 200 -2.50 -47.66 -16.85
C GLU A 200 -2.59 -46.95 -15.50
N ARG A 201 -3.11 -47.62 -14.48
CA ARG A 201 -3.16 -47.10 -13.11
C ARG A 201 -1.76 -46.74 -12.59
N SER A 202 -0.76 -47.59 -12.83
CA SER A 202 0.63 -47.31 -12.42
C SER A 202 1.19 -46.07 -13.13
N ILE A 203 0.94 -45.92 -14.44
CA ILE A 203 1.37 -44.76 -15.22
C ILE A 203 0.68 -43.48 -14.72
N ILE A 204 -0.63 -43.53 -14.49
CA ILE A 204 -1.40 -42.38 -13.99
C ILE A 204 -0.91 -41.98 -12.60
N SER A 205 -0.70 -42.94 -11.71
CA SER A 205 -0.17 -42.67 -10.37
C SER A 205 1.20 -42.00 -10.40
N LYS A 206 2.08 -42.43 -11.31
CA LYS A 206 3.39 -41.81 -11.51
C LYS A 206 3.25 -40.36 -12.00
N LYS A 207 2.44 -40.13 -13.03
CA LYS A 207 2.18 -38.77 -13.55
C LYS A 207 1.56 -37.84 -12.52
N TYR A 208 0.67 -38.38 -11.67
CA TYR A 208 0.08 -37.61 -10.58
C TYR A 208 1.14 -37.17 -9.58
N ASN A 209 2.01 -38.09 -9.15
CA ASN A 209 3.10 -37.75 -8.23
C ASN A 209 4.06 -36.71 -8.85
N GLU A 210 4.43 -36.86 -10.12
CA GLU A 210 5.25 -35.87 -10.84
C GLU A 210 4.57 -34.49 -10.89
N ALA A 211 3.24 -34.44 -11.09
CA ALA A 211 2.49 -33.19 -11.08
C ALA A 211 2.40 -32.55 -9.69
N VAL A 212 2.26 -33.36 -8.63
CA VAL A 212 2.29 -32.90 -7.24
C VAL A 212 3.66 -32.31 -6.89
N ASP A 213 4.75 -33.00 -7.27
CA ASP A 213 6.11 -32.53 -7.03
C ASP A 213 6.39 -31.22 -7.78
N ALA A 214 5.98 -31.12 -9.05
CA ALA A 214 6.11 -29.89 -9.83
C ALA A 214 5.32 -28.73 -9.20
N ASN A 215 4.08 -28.97 -8.76
CA ASN A 215 3.29 -27.96 -8.07
C ASN A 215 3.93 -27.51 -6.75
N PHE A 216 4.55 -28.41 -6.02
CA PHE A 216 5.26 -28.08 -4.79
C PHE A 216 6.49 -27.20 -5.07
N GLN A 217 7.27 -27.50 -6.12
CA GLN A 217 8.39 -26.67 -6.54
C GLN A 217 7.94 -25.27 -6.98
N LEU A 218 6.85 -25.18 -7.76
CA LEU A 218 6.26 -23.89 -8.15
C LEU A 218 5.79 -23.08 -6.95
N TYR A 219 5.20 -23.73 -5.95
CA TYR A 219 4.81 -23.07 -4.71
C TYR A 219 6.02 -22.48 -3.98
N GLN A 220 7.11 -23.24 -3.85
CA GLN A 220 8.36 -22.74 -3.24
C GLN A 220 8.96 -21.55 -4.00
N GLN A 221 8.98 -21.62 -5.33
CA GLN A 221 9.46 -20.51 -6.17
C GLN A 221 8.59 -19.25 -5.99
N ASN A 222 7.27 -19.41 -5.94
CA ASN A 222 6.35 -18.29 -5.71
C ASN A 222 6.57 -17.64 -4.33
N GLU A 223 6.80 -18.43 -3.28
CA GLU A 223 7.12 -17.88 -1.95
C GLU A 223 8.46 -17.13 -1.94
N MET A 224 9.49 -17.62 -2.65
CA MET A 224 10.74 -16.88 -2.82
C MET A 224 10.54 -15.56 -3.57
N LEU A 225 9.78 -15.57 -4.67
CA LEU A 225 9.47 -14.37 -5.45
C LEU A 225 8.69 -13.34 -4.62
N LYS A 226 7.74 -13.78 -3.79
CA LYS A 226 7.03 -12.90 -2.84
C LYS A 226 8.01 -12.23 -1.87
N ALA A 227 8.93 -12.99 -1.28
CA ALA A 227 9.94 -12.44 -0.37
C ALA A 227 10.86 -11.42 -1.07
N GLN A 228 11.29 -11.72 -2.30
CA GLN A 228 12.09 -10.80 -3.11
C GLN A 228 11.33 -9.50 -3.44
N ASN A 229 10.06 -9.61 -3.84
CA ASN A 229 9.22 -8.44 -4.13
C ASN A 229 9.03 -7.55 -2.91
N ILE A 230 8.81 -8.13 -1.73
CA ILE A 230 8.71 -7.37 -0.48
C ILE A 230 10.02 -6.62 -0.21
N SER A 231 11.16 -7.29 -0.35
CA SER A 231 12.47 -6.65 -0.15
C SER A 231 12.73 -5.51 -1.13
N LEU A 232 12.35 -5.67 -2.40
CA LEU A 232 12.46 -4.60 -3.40
C LEU A 232 11.55 -3.41 -3.09
N LEU A 233 10.32 -3.66 -2.64
CA LEU A 233 9.39 -2.61 -2.23
C LEU A 233 9.93 -1.81 -1.03
N GLU A 234 10.51 -2.48 -0.04
CA GLU A 234 11.15 -1.83 1.10
C GLU A 234 12.34 -0.96 0.67
N LYS A 235 13.24 -1.49 -0.17
CA LYS A 235 14.37 -0.71 -0.70
C LYS A 235 13.92 0.51 -1.50
N ASN A 236 12.90 0.37 -2.33
CA ASN A 236 12.35 1.49 -3.11
C ASN A 236 11.75 2.56 -2.20
N LYS A 237 11.04 2.14 -1.14
CA LYS A 237 10.51 3.07 -0.14
C LYS A 237 11.64 3.85 0.55
N ASP A 238 12.71 3.18 0.94
CA ASP A 238 13.86 3.82 1.59
C ASP A 238 14.56 4.82 0.66
N LEU A 239 14.76 4.46 -0.61
CA LEU A 239 15.32 5.35 -1.63
C LEU A 239 14.47 6.61 -1.85
N VAL A 240 13.15 6.43 -1.98
CA VAL A 240 12.22 7.57 -2.14
C VAL A 240 12.26 8.48 -0.92
N ASN A 241 12.30 7.91 0.30
CA ASN A 241 12.41 8.70 1.52
C ASN A 241 13.73 9.48 1.59
N GLU A 242 14.84 8.85 1.21
CA GLU A 242 16.14 9.51 1.20
C GLU A 242 16.20 10.66 0.18
N GLU A 243 15.65 10.45 -1.02
CA GLU A 243 15.60 11.49 -2.05
C GLU A 243 14.68 12.66 -1.63
N LEU A 244 13.55 12.34 -0.99
CA LEU A 244 12.62 13.36 -0.49
C LEU A 244 13.25 14.18 0.63
N ASP A 245 13.97 13.56 1.56
CA ASP A 245 14.69 14.27 2.62
C ASP A 245 15.81 15.17 2.06
N LYS A 246 16.55 14.70 1.04
CA LYS A 246 17.54 15.53 0.34
C LYS A 246 16.90 16.76 -0.32
N LYS A 247 15.79 16.58 -1.04
CA LYS A 247 15.06 17.68 -1.69
C LYS A 247 14.48 18.66 -0.66
N LEU A 248 13.93 18.17 0.45
CA LEU A 248 13.41 19.01 1.53
C LEU A 248 14.53 19.85 2.17
N LYS A 249 15.69 19.25 2.44
CA LYS A 249 16.85 19.98 2.98
C LYS A 249 17.32 21.07 2.01
N ALA A 250 17.45 20.75 0.73
CA ALA A 250 17.85 21.71 -0.29
C ALA A 250 16.83 22.86 -0.43
N LEU A 251 15.53 22.55 -0.44
CA LEU A 251 14.47 23.55 -0.50
C LEU A 251 14.48 24.45 0.74
N ASN A 252 14.64 23.87 1.92
CA ASN A 252 14.71 24.64 3.17
C ASN A 252 15.93 25.58 3.18
N SER A 253 17.09 25.11 2.71
CA SER A 253 18.27 25.96 2.56
C SER A 253 18.03 27.12 1.57
N SER A 254 17.38 26.84 0.44
CA SER A 254 17.02 27.88 -0.54
C SER A 254 16.02 28.89 0.01
N LEU A 255 15.03 28.44 0.78
CA LEU A 255 14.04 29.31 1.41
C LEU A 255 14.71 30.23 2.43
N ILE A 256 15.60 29.70 3.27
CA ILE A 256 16.39 30.50 4.23
C ILE A 256 17.22 31.55 3.49
N TYR A 257 17.83 31.20 2.36
CA TYR A 257 18.60 32.15 1.56
C TYR A 257 17.72 33.31 1.06
N VAL A 258 16.58 33.01 0.43
CA VAL A 258 15.63 34.02 -0.07
C VAL A 258 15.07 34.88 1.06
N GLN A 259 14.79 34.28 2.23
CA GLN A 259 14.35 35.04 3.40
C GLN A 259 15.40 36.04 3.88
N LYS A 260 16.68 35.65 3.90
CA LYS A 260 17.78 36.58 4.24
C LYS A 260 17.88 37.73 3.24
N GLU A 261 17.78 37.44 1.95
CA GLU A 261 17.78 38.46 0.89
C GLU A 261 16.60 39.42 1.04
N ASN A 262 15.40 38.92 1.30
CA ASN A 262 14.22 39.75 1.54
C ASN A 262 14.38 40.67 2.76
N ILE A 263 14.99 40.19 3.85
CA ILE A 263 15.29 41.02 5.03
C ILE A 263 16.24 42.15 4.63
N GLN A 264 17.31 41.85 3.90
CA GLN A 264 18.27 42.87 3.44
C GLN A 264 17.63 43.91 2.52
N LEU A 265 16.77 43.47 1.58
CA LEU A 265 16.05 44.38 0.71
C LEU A 265 15.07 45.28 1.48
N GLN A 266 14.40 44.73 2.49
CA GLN A 266 13.52 45.51 3.37
C GLN A 266 14.30 46.59 4.12
N ASP A 267 15.48 46.26 4.67
CA ASP A 267 16.33 47.23 5.36
C ASP A 267 16.77 48.38 4.41
N VAL A 268 17.13 48.05 3.17
CA VAL A 268 17.49 49.04 2.14
C VAL A 268 16.28 49.91 1.79
N LEU A 269 15.09 49.33 1.64
CA LEU A 269 13.86 50.05 1.32
C LEU A 269 13.48 51.00 2.47
N ASP A 270 13.67 50.59 3.72
CA ASP A 270 13.46 51.41 4.91
C ASP A 270 14.46 52.58 4.96
N GLN A 271 15.72 52.36 4.58
CA GLN A 271 16.73 53.43 4.46
C GLN A 271 16.33 54.45 3.39
N TYR A 272 15.93 54.01 2.20
CA TYR A 272 15.45 54.91 1.14
C TYR A 272 14.18 55.66 1.54
N SER A 273 13.25 54.99 2.23
CA SER A 273 12.01 55.63 2.72
C SER A 273 12.32 56.73 3.73
N LYS A 274 13.27 56.50 4.65
CA LYS A 274 13.77 57.54 5.57
C LYS A 274 14.42 58.70 4.81
N LEU A 275 15.26 58.42 3.81
CA LEU A 275 15.91 59.45 3.01
C LEU A 275 14.88 60.32 2.27
N ILE A 276 13.91 59.71 1.60
CA ILE A 276 12.83 60.41 0.90
C ILE A 276 12.05 61.31 1.87
N LYS A 277 11.73 60.79 3.06
CA LYS A 277 11.04 61.56 4.09
C LYS A 277 11.88 62.76 4.54
N ASN A 278 13.16 62.56 4.81
CA ASN A 278 14.09 63.63 5.18
C ASN A 278 14.22 64.71 4.09
N ILE A 279 14.25 64.32 2.81
CA ILE A 279 14.29 65.26 1.68
C ILE A 279 12.98 66.07 1.61
N LYS A 280 11.82 65.43 1.77
CA LYS A 280 10.52 66.15 1.81
C LYS A 280 10.40 67.10 3.00
N ASP A 281 10.99 66.73 4.13
CA ASP A 281 10.97 67.54 5.35
C ASP A 281 12.06 68.62 5.36
N CYS A 282 13.00 68.60 4.40
CA CYS A 282 14.06 69.59 4.28
C CYS A 282 13.49 70.99 3.96
N PRO A 283 13.86 72.02 4.74
CA PRO A 283 13.32 73.37 4.57
C PRO A 283 13.65 73.99 3.20
N ASP A 284 14.83 73.68 2.64
CA ASP A 284 15.23 74.18 1.32
C ASP A 284 14.37 73.60 0.20
N MET A 285 14.02 72.30 0.30
CA MET A 285 13.09 71.68 -0.65
C MET A 285 11.67 72.22 -0.51
N LYS A 286 11.21 72.56 0.70
CA LYS A 286 9.93 73.24 0.89
C LYS A 286 9.93 74.63 0.24
N ALA A 287 10.99 75.40 0.44
CA ALA A 287 11.14 76.71 -0.19
C ALA A 287 11.13 76.63 -1.73
N VAL A 288 11.87 75.67 -2.31
CA VAL A 288 11.87 75.41 -3.74
C VAL A 288 10.47 75.01 -4.22
N ASN A 289 9.78 74.13 -3.51
CA ASN A 289 8.45 73.67 -3.89
C ASN A 289 7.40 74.80 -3.80
N ASP A 290 7.53 75.70 -2.83
CA ASP A 290 6.70 76.89 -2.69
C ASP A 290 6.94 77.89 -3.82
N GLU A 291 8.19 78.10 -4.24
CA GLU A 291 8.51 78.91 -5.43
C GLU A 291 7.98 78.28 -6.72
N LEU A 292 8.09 76.96 -6.86
CA LEU A 292 7.59 76.24 -8.04
C LEU A 292 6.06 76.30 -8.13
N ASN A 293 5.37 76.20 -7.00
CA ASN A 293 3.92 76.40 -6.92
C ASN A 293 3.52 77.86 -7.24
N LYS A 294 4.28 78.85 -6.78
CA LYS A 294 4.07 80.25 -7.20
C LYS A 294 4.23 80.37 -8.71
N PHE A 295 5.29 79.81 -9.28
CA PHE A 295 5.56 79.84 -10.72
C PHE A 295 4.47 79.14 -11.55
N ALA A 296 3.99 77.98 -11.09
CA ALA A 296 2.89 77.25 -11.72
C ALA A 296 1.57 78.04 -11.68
N ASN A 297 1.27 78.73 -10.58
CA ASN A 297 0.11 79.62 -10.48
C ASN A 297 0.23 80.83 -11.42
N TYR A 298 1.44 81.34 -11.66
CA TYR A 298 1.67 82.37 -12.67
C TYR A 298 1.50 81.87 -14.11
N LEU A 299 1.70 80.56 -14.36
CA LEU A 299 1.51 79.91 -15.66
C LEU A 299 0.09 79.38 -15.89
N SER A 300 -0.75 79.31 -14.87
CA SER A 300 -2.15 78.84 -14.96
C SER A 300 -3.16 79.93 -15.33
N ILE A 301 -2.68 80.98 -16.02
CA ILE A 301 -3.47 82.03 -16.68
C ILE A 301 -3.55 81.68 -18.17
#